data_AF-A0A7V4A2J2-F1
#
_entry.id   AF-A0A7V4A2J2-F1
#
_cell.length_a   1.000
_cell.length_b   1.000
_cell.length_c   1.000
_cell.angle_alpha   90.00
_cell.angle_beta   90.00
_cell.angle_gamma   90.00
#
_symmetry.space_group_name_H-M   'P 1'
#
loop_
_entity.id
_entity.type
_entity.pdbx_description
1 polymer ?
#
loop_
_entity_poly.entity_id
_entity_poly.type
_entity_poly.pdbx_seq_one_letter_code
_entity_poly.pdbx_strand_id
1 'polypeptide(L)'
;MWRWTPWVLLLGLALAQSGGGSPVLTAVLVLEEDVLEDGVLRTYVGSQTFHVASEAELRALVKKLAREPRPPRFVLQGERWRGVEKKGLTFNEAEALAVYRQARDAGRKSFVLPVRYTYPTPSLKELYVLGVREHLATGETSFRGSSRERTHNLLLASSKLDARRRLWVRSRLE
;
A
#
# COMPACT_ATOMS: atom_id res chain seq x y z
N MET A 1 19.11 23.06 1.64
CA MET A 1 20.02 22.98 0.47
C MET A 1 20.07 21.54 0.02
N TRP A 2 19.38 21.25 -1.08
CA TRP A 2 19.05 19.91 -1.55
C TRP A 2 20.15 19.44 -2.51
N ARG A 3 20.92 18.40 -2.15
CA ARG A 3 21.95 17.85 -3.03
C ARG A 3 21.32 16.77 -3.91
N TRP A 4 21.25 17.07 -5.20
CA TRP A 4 21.01 16.10 -6.27
C TRP A 4 22.32 15.34 -6.52
N THR A 5 22.27 14.01 -6.58
CA THR A 5 23.37 13.19 -7.10
C THR A 5 22.92 12.56 -8.42
N PRO A 6 23.66 12.76 -9.53
CA PRO A 6 23.36 12.18 -10.82
C PRO A 6 23.94 10.76 -10.96
N TRP A 7 23.46 10.09 -12.00
CA TRP A 7 23.73 8.72 -12.45
C TRP A 7 25.18 8.21 -12.34
N VAL A 8 25.29 6.92 -12.00
CA VAL A 8 26.37 6.06 -12.49
C VAL A 8 25.74 4.87 -13.22
N LEU A 9 25.93 4.87 -14.54
CA LEU A 9 25.84 3.70 -15.40
C LEU A 9 26.96 2.72 -15.03
N LEU A 10 26.61 1.47 -14.73
CA LEU A 10 27.54 0.35 -14.84
C LEU A 10 26.89 -0.72 -15.72
N LEU A 11 27.38 -0.79 -16.96
CA LEU A 11 27.35 -1.98 -17.79
C LEU A 11 28.06 -3.11 -17.03
N GLY A 12 27.41 -4.28 -16.94
CA GLY A 12 28.01 -5.50 -16.40
C GLY A 12 27.51 -6.71 -17.20
N LEU A 13 28.45 -7.45 -17.75
CA LEU A 13 28.35 -8.48 -18.79
C LEU A 13 27.24 -9.53 -18.60
N ALA A 14 26.67 -9.92 -19.74
CA ALA A 14 25.94 -11.16 -19.93
C ALA A 14 26.89 -12.37 -19.80
N LEU A 15 26.63 -13.24 -18.84
CA LEU A 15 27.02 -14.65 -18.92
C LEU A 15 25.76 -15.47 -19.19
N ALA A 16 25.65 -15.93 -20.43
CA ALA A 16 24.78 -17.02 -20.81
C ALA A 16 25.30 -18.30 -20.14
N GLN A 17 24.66 -18.72 -19.04
CA GLN A 17 24.71 -20.11 -18.60
C GLN A 17 23.46 -20.81 -19.10
N SER A 18 23.62 -21.53 -20.21
CA SER A 18 22.73 -22.60 -20.65
C SER A 18 22.89 -23.79 -19.70
N GLY A 19 22.27 -23.69 -18.52
CA GLY A 19 21.95 -24.82 -17.66
C GLY A 19 20.44 -25.01 -17.69
N GLY A 20 19.96 -26.26 -17.73
CA GLY A 20 18.54 -26.63 -17.74
C GLY A 20 17.78 -26.26 -16.46
N GLY A 21 17.78 -24.97 -16.11
CA GLY A 21 16.88 -24.36 -15.15
C GLY A 21 15.64 -23.86 -15.87
N SER A 22 14.47 -23.98 -15.24
CA SER A 22 13.25 -23.36 -15.75
C SER A 22 13.50 -21.87 -16.01
N PRO A 23 13.02 -21.31 -17.14
CA PRO A 23 13.25 -19.90 -17.45
C PRO A 23 12.67 -19.03 -16.35
N VAL A 24 13.52 -18.21 -15.73
CA VAL A 24 13.10 -17.26 -14.69
C VAL A 24 12.27 -16.16 -15.35
N LEU A 25 11.00 -16.05 -14.97
CA LEU A 25 10.08 -15.04 -15.46
C LEU A 25 10.02 -13.86 -14.49
N THR A 26 9.84 -12.66 -15.03
CA THR A 26 9.59 -11.46 -14.22
C THR A 26 8.09 -11.20 -14.11
N ALA A 27 7.54 -11.38 -12.91
CA ALA A 27 6.19 -10.97 -12.57
C ALA A 27 6.14 -9.46 -12.27
N VAL A 28 5.22 -8.74 -12.91
CA VAL A 28 5.02 -7.30 -12.75
C VAL A 28 3.71 -7.06 -12.02
N LEU A 29 3.78 -6.50 -10.82
CA LEU A 29 2.64 -6.01 -10.06
C LEU A 29 2.47 -4.52 -10.36
N VAL A 30 1.35 -4.16 -10.98
CA VAL A 30 0.94 -2.76 -11.10
C VAL A 30 0.18 -2.38 -9.84
N LEU A 31 0.43 -1.19 -9.30
CA LEU A 31 -0.21 -0.64 -8.11
C LEU A 31 -0.74 0.75 -8.42
N GLU A 32 -1.99 1.00 -8.02
CA GLU A 32 -2.62 2.32 -8.12
C GLU A 32 -2.88 2.85 -6.71
N GLU A 33 -2.24 3.96 -6.35
CA GLU A 33 -2.37 4.58 -5.04
C GLU A 33 -3.00 5.96 -5.18
N ASP A 34 -4.09 6.18 -4.44
CA ASP A 34 -4.75 7.48 -4.34
C ASP A 34 -4.17 8.23 -3.14
N VAL A 35 -3.78 9.49 -3.35
CA VAL A 35 -3.14 10.35 -2.35
C VAL A 35 -3.79 11.73 -2.37
N LEU A 36 -4.07 12.25 -1.18
CA LEU A 36 -4.58 13.60 -0.98
C LEU A 36 -3.42 14.51 -0.56
N GLU A 37 -3.02 15.42 -1.44
CA GLU A 37 -1.90 16.32 -1.23
C GLU A 37 -2.34 17.75 -1.56
N ASP A 38 -2.10 18.68 -0.64
CA ASP A 38 -2.41 20.11 -0.81
C ASP A 38 -3.87 20.35 -1.26
N GLY A 39 -4.82 19.59 -0.69
CA GLY A 39 -6.26 19.69 -1.03
C GLY A 39 -6.67 19.05 -2.36
N VAL A 40 -5.74 18.42 -3.08
CA VAL A 40 -5.97 17.80 -4.38
C VAL A 40 -5.84 16.28 -4.27
N LEU A 41 -6.83 15.57 -4.80
CA LEU A 41 -6.75 14.12 -4.95
C LEU A 41 -5.93 13.78 -6.20
N ARG A 42 -4.86 13.00 -6.02
CA ARG A 42 -3.98 12.53 -7.08
C ARG A 42 -3.95 11.00 -7.08
N THR A 43 -3.88 10.40 -8.26
CA THR A 43 -3.69 8.96 -8.42
C THR A 43 -2.30 8.72 -8.99
N TYR A 44 -1.51 7.91 -8.31
CA TYR A 44 -0.18 7.50 -8.74
C TYR A 44 -0.20 6.03 -9.15
N VAL A 45 0.42 5.73 -10.29
CA VAL A 45 0.58 4.36 -10.78
C VAL A 45 2.05 3.96 -10.64
N GLY A 46 2.29 2.92 -9.86
CA GLY A 46 3.60 2.32 -9.65
C GLY A 46 3.65 0.89 -10.16
N SER A 47 4.85 0.38 -10.43
CA SER A 47 5.08 -1.02 -10.77
C SER A 47 6.15 -1.62 -9.89
N GLN A 48 5.91 -2.83 -9.38
CA GLN A 48 6.89 -3.64 -8.67
C GLN A 48 7.19 -4.91 -9.47
N THR A 49 8.46 -5.25 -9.58
CA THR A 49 8.92 -6.43 -10.34
C THR A 49 9.44 -7.50 -9.40
N PHE A 50 9.08 -8.75 -9.66
CA PHE A 50 9.51 -9.92 -8.90
C PHE A 50 10.02 -11.00 -9.85
N HIS A 51 11.09 -11.68 -9.49
CA HIS A 51 11.58 -12.84 -10.24
C HIS A 51 10.93 -14.11 -9.71
N VAL A 52 10.45 -14.96 -10.63
CA VAL A 52 9.73 -16.19 -10.32
C VAL A 52 10.27 -17.30 -11.22
N ALA A 53 10.87 -18.31 -10.62
CA ALA A 53 11.44 -19.47 -11.31
C ALA A 53 10.48 -20.67 -11.36
N SER A 54 9.47 -20.71 -10.49
CA SER A 54 8.54 -21.84 -10.39
C SER A 54 7.11 -21.46 -10.04
N GLU A 55 6.16 -22.36 -10.31
CA GLU A 55 4.76 -22.20 -9.88
C GLU A 55 4.62 -22.13 -8.35
N ALA A 56 5.47 -22.85 -7.61
CA ALA A 56 5.45 -22.82 -6.15
C ALA A 56 5.89 -21.45 -5.61
N GLU A 57 6.93 -20.85 -6.20
CA GLU A 57 7.35 -19.48 -5.90
C GLU A 57 6.27 -18.46 -6.23
N LEU A 58 5.56 -18.63 -7.35
CA LEU A 58 4.45 -17.75 -7.71
C LEU A 58 3.34 -17.78 -6.65
N ARG A 59 2.96 -18.98 -6.20
CA ARG A 59 1.93 -19.13 -5.15
C ARG A 59 2.37 -18.48 -3.84
N ALA A 60 3.63 -18.66 -3.45
CA ALA A 60 4.19 -18.02 -2.26
C ALA A 60 4.22 -16.50 -2.39
N LEU A 61 4.63 -15.99 -3.56
CA LEU A 61 4.66 -14.56 -3.87
C LEU A 61 3.27 -13.94 -3.77
N VAL A 62 2.29 -14.55 -4.43
CA VAL A 62 0.90 -14.07 -4.47
C VAL A 62 0.30 -14.03 -3.06
N LYS A 63 0.53 -15.05 -2.24
CA LYS A 63 0.09 -15.08 -0.83
C LYS A 63 0.77 -13.99 0.01
N LYS A 64 2.05 -13.73 -0.23
CA LYS A 64 2.81 -12.67 0.46
C LYS A 64 2.34 -11.27 0.07
N LEU A 65 1.93 -11.07 -1.18
CA LEU A 65 1.46 -9.78 -1.70
C LEU A 65 0.01 -9.49 -1.31
N ALA A 66 -0.78 -10.53 -1.06
CA ALA A 66 -2.16 -10.37 -0.62
C ALA A 66 -2.22 -9.59 0.69
N ARG A 67 -3.07 -8.56 0.74
CA ARG A 67 -3.23 -7.71 1.92
C ARG A 67 -4.64 -7.16 2.01
N GLU A 68 -5.13 -7.02 3.23
CA GLU A 68 -6.40 -6.36 3.51
C GLU A 68 -6.32 -4.84 3.24
N PRO A 69 -7.42 -4.21 2.81
CA PRO A 69 -7.48 -2.76 2.67
C PRO A 69 -7.30 -2.09 4.02
N ARG A 70 -6.63 -0.94 4.04
CA ARG A 70 -6.51 -0.11 5.25
C ARG A 70 -7.18 1.23 5.02
N PRO A 71 -7.97 1.71 5.99
CA PRO A 71 -8.67 2.96 5.86
C PRO A 71 -7.69 4.12 5.63
N PRO A 72 -8.10 5.16 4.88
CA PRO A 72 -7.27 6.31 4.61
C PRO A 72 -6.76 6.94 5.90
N ARG A 73 -5.53 7.42 5.93
CA ARG A 73 -4.96 8.11 7.09
C ARG A 73 -4.11 9.29 6.64
N PHE A 74 -4.09 10.35 7.44
CA PHE A 74 -3.16 11.44 7.22
C PHE A 74 -1.81 11.10 7.86
N VAL A 75 -0.75 11.22 7.09
CA VAL A 75 0.64 11.03 7.53
C VAL A 75 1.42 12.29 7.25
N LEU A 76 2.22 12.71 8.23
CA LEU A 76 3.15 13.81 8.05
C LEU A 76 4.37 13.27 7.29
N GLN A 77 4.59 13.77 6.06
CA GLN A 77 5.75 13.45 5.24
C GLN A 77 6.51 14.74 4.94
N GLY A 78 7.70 14.87 5.54
CA GLY A 78 8.40 16.15 5.59
C GLY A 78 7.60 17.16 6.40
N GLU A 79 7.31 18.32 5.82
CA GLU A 79 6.52 19.39 6.45
C GLU A 79 5.04 19.39 6.01
N ARG A 80 4.59 18.38 5.25
CA ARG A 80 3.23 18.36 4.69
C ARG A 80 2.44 17.14 5.14
N TRP A 81 1.17 17.35 5.44
CA TRP A 81 0.21 16.28 5.68
C TRP A 81 -0.29 15.71 4.36
N ARG A 82 -0.25 14.38 4.26
CA ARG A 82 -0.75 13.65 3.08
C ARG A 82 -1.77 12.62 3.51
N GLY A 83 -2.94 12.65 2.88
CA GLY A 83 -3.93 11.59 3.03
C GLY A 83 -3.51 10.39 2.19
N VAL A 84 -3.14 9.28 2.82
CA VAL A 84 -2.73 8.06 2.13
C VAL A 84 -3.75 6.96 2.36
N GLU A 85 -4.09 6.25 1.29
CA GLU A 85 -4.91 5.04 1.33
C GLU A 85 -4.06 3.83 0.95
N LYS A 86 -4.33 2.68 1.60
CA LYS A 86 -3.76 1.41 1.13
C LYS A 86 -4.88 0.50 0.68
N LYS A 87 -5.01 0.35 -0.64
CA LYS A 87 -5.91 -0.63 -1.24
C LYS A 87 -5.52 -2.05 -0.84
N GLY A 88 -6.54 -2.86 -0.59
CA GLY A 88 -6.41 -4.29 -0.42
C GLY A 88 -6.02 -4.92 -1.75
N LEU A 89 -5.12 -5.89 -1.70
CA LEU A 89 -4.68 -6.64 -2.86
C LEU A 89 -5.15 -8.08 -2.67
N THR A 90 -5.93 -8.56 -3.62
CA THR A 90 -6.34 -9.95 -3.69
C THR A 90 -5.96 -10.51 -5.06
N PHE A 91 -5.69 -11.81 -5.08
CA PHE A 91 -5.23 -12.48 -6.28
C PHE A 91 -5.98 -13.81 -6.39
N ASN A 92 -6.39 -14.15 -7.62
CA ASN A 92 -6.87 -15.48 -7.90
C ASN A 92 -5.68 -16.37 -8.27
N GLU A 93 -5.40 -17.38 -7.45
CA GLU A 93 -4.25 -18.27 -7.64
C GLU A 93 -4.31 -19.00 -8.99
N ALA A 94 -5.50 -19.48 -9.40
CA ALA A 94 -5.66 -20.19 -10.67
C ALA A 94 -5.42 -19.26 -11.87
N GLU A 95 -5.90 -18.02 -11.79
CA GLU A 95 -5.70 -17.00 -12.82
C GLU A 95 -4.22 -16.62 -12.95
N ALA A 96 -3.54 -16.40 -11.81
CA ALA A 96 -2.11 -16.10 -11.79
C ALA A 96 -1.26 -17.23 -12.39
N LEU A 97 -1.58 -18.49 -12.06
CA LEU A 97 -0.90 -19.66 -12.63
C LEU A 97 -1.15 -19.81 -14.12
N ALA A 98 -2.38 -19.54 -14.59
CA ALA A 98 -2.69 -19.58 -16.02
C ALA A 98 -1.88 -18.55 -16.81
N VAL A 99 -1.78 -17.31 -16.31
CA VAL A 99 -0.98 -16.25 -16.94
C VAL A 99 0.51 -16.61 -16.93
N TYR A 100 1.02 -17.18 -15.83
CA TYR A 100 2.41 -17.64 -15.75
C TYR A 100 2.73 -18.75 -16.76
N ARG A 101 1.87 -19.78 -16.85
CA ARG A 101 2.04 -20.87 -17.83
C ARG A 101 2.00 -20.32 -19.25
N GLN A 102 1.02 -19.47 -19.56
CA GLN A 102 0.92 -18.83 -20.85
C GLN A 102 2.18 -18.01 -21.19
N ALA A 103 2.73 -17.25 -20.25
CA ALA A 103 3.94 -16.48 -20.45
C ALA A 103 5.17 -17.36 -20.68
N ARG A 104 5.28 -18.46 -19.91
CA ARG A 104 6.36 -19.44 -20.04
C ARG A 104 6.31 -20.15 -21.39
N ASP A 105 5.14 -20.66 -21.76
CA ASP A 105 4.94 -21.43 -22.98
C ASP A 105 5.08 -20.54 -24.23
N ALA A 106 4.75 -19.25 -24.11
CA ALA A 106 5.01 -18.23 -25.13
C ALA A 106 6.45 -17.70 -25.14
N GLY A 107 7.35 -18.19 -24.28
CA GLY A 107 8.75 -17.75 -24.21
C GLY A 107 8.93 -16.27 -23.82
N ARG A 108 7.96 -15.67 -23.13
CA ARG A 108 8.04 -14.27 -22.68
C ARG A 108 9.07 -14.16 -21.55
N LYS A 109 9.61 -12.95 -21.35
CA LYS A 109 10.50 -12.66 -20.20
C LYS A 109 9.75 -12.15 -18.98
N SER A 110 8.56 -11.60 -19.19
CA SER A 110 7.75 -10.98 -18.15
C SER A 110 6.26 -11.18 -18.37
N PHE A 111 5.49 -11.04 -17.29
CA PHE A 111 4.03 -11.07 -17.29
C PHE A 111 3.47 -10.16 -16.20
N VAL A 112 2.26 -9.66 -16.40
CA VAL A 112 1.56 -8.82 -15.41
C VAL A 112 0.74 -9.71 -14.49
N LEU A 113 0.82 -9.48 -13.18
CA LEU A 113 0.03 -10.20 -12.20
C LEU A 113 -1.42 -9.73 -12.24
N PRO A 114 -2.41 -10.64 -12.37
CA PRO A 114 -3.82 -10.30 -12.29
C PRO A 114 -4.18 -9.96 -10.84
N VAL A 115 -4.17 -8.67 -10.52
CA VAL A 115 -4.49 -8.15 -9.18
C VAL A 115 -5.93 -7.62 -9.15
N ARG A 116 -6.64 -7.91 -8.06
CA ARG A 116 -7.95 -7.35 -7.76
C ARG A 116 -7.84 -6.41 -6.57
N TYR A 117 -8.27 -5.17 -6.77
CA TYR A 117 -8.23 -4.15 -5.72
C TYR A 117 -9.52 -4.17 -4.91
N THR A 118 -9.36 -4.24 -3.59
CA THR A 118 -10.44 -3.99 -2.65
C THR A 118 -10.24 -2.61 -2.05
N TYR A 119 -11.23 -1.73 -2.20
CA TYR A 119 -11.17 -0.40 -1.64
C TYR A 119 -11.57 -0.43 -0.15
N PRO A 120 -10.89 0.32 0.73
CA PRO A 120 -11.35 0.52 2.10
C PRO A 120 -12.63 1.36 2.13
N THR A 121 -13.41 1.20 3.19
CA THR A 121 -14.60 2.00 3.45
C THR A 121 -14.43 2.77 4.77
N PRO A 122 -14.49 4.11 4.77
CA PRO A 122 -14.61 4.98 3.60
C PRO A 122 -13.30 5.05 2.79
N SER A 123 -13.39 5.23 1.48
CA SER A 123 -12.22 5.46 0.61
C SER A 123 -11.78 6.93 0.64
N LEU A 124 -10.55 7.22 0.20
CA LEU A 124 -10.03 8.58 0.11
C LEU A 124 -10.85 9.43 -0.88
N LYS A 125 -11.34 8.81 -1.96
CA LYS A 125 -12.29 9.42 -2.91
C LYS A 125 -13.61 9.79 -2.23
N GLU A 126 -14.17 8.90 -1.43
CA GLU A 126 -15.40 9.20 -0.68
C GLU A 126 -15.19 10.33 0.33
N LEU A 127 -14.08 10.31 1.08
CA LEU A 127 -13.73 11.41 1.97
C LEU A 127 -13.56 12.74 1.21
N TYR A 128 -12.98 12.70 0.02
CA TYR A 128 -12.84 13.87 -0.85
C TYR A 128 -14.20 14.43 -1.29
N VAL A 129 -15.15 13.57 -1.67
CA VAL A 129 -16.52 13.98 -2.01
C VAL A 129 -17.23 14.59 -0.80
N LEU A 130 -16.96 14.09 0.39
CA LEU A 130 -17.47 14.64 1.66
C LEU A 130 -16.79 15.94 2.11
N GLY A 131 -15.87 16.50 1.31
CA GLY A 131 -15.20 17.78 1.59
C GLY A 131 -13.96 17.66 2.47
N VAL A 132 -13.46 16.45 2.75
CA VAL A 132 -12.18 16.28 3.45
C VAL A 132 -11.05 16.60 2.47
N ARG A 133 -10.30 17.67 2.77
CA ARG A 133 -9.22 18.19 1.91
C ARG A 133 -7.84 18.09 2.55
N GLU A 134 -7.76 18.25 3.86
CA GLU A 134 -6.49 18.29 4.56
C GLU A 134 -6.65 17.93 6.04
N HIS A 135 -5.51 17.67 6.67
CA HIS A 135 -5.43 17.52 8.10
C HIS A 135 -5.20 18.88 8.75
N LEU A 136 -6.23 19.44 9.39
CA LEU A 136 -6.19 20.78 9.97
C LEU A 136 -5.45 20.83 11.31
N ALA A 137 -5.72 19.88 12.21
CA ALA A 137 -5.14 19.89 13.55
C ALA A 137 -5.20 18.50 14.20
N THR A 138 -4.18 18.19 14.99
CA THR A 138 -4.20 17.06 15.95
C THR A 138 -4.51 17.63 17.32
N GLY A 139 -5.61 17.20 17.93
CA GLY A 139 -5.92 17.50 19.32
C GLY A 139 -5.48 16.36 20.23
N GLU A 140 -4.44 16.58 21.04
CA GLU A 140 -4.06 15.63 22.09
C GLU A 140 -4.72 16.05 23.41
N THR A 141 -5.31 15.11 24.13
CA THR A 141 -5.86 15.36 25.47
C THR A 141 -5.38 14.27 26.41
N SER A 142 -4.84 14.67 27.56
CA SER A 142 -4.41 13.74 28.61
C SER A 142 -5.51 13.62 29.68
N PHE A 143 -5.70 12.41 30.20
CA PHE A 143 -6.70 12.10 31.23
C PHE A 143 -6.06 11.77 32.59
N ARG A 144 -4.81 12.21 32.82
CA ARG A 144 -4.08 11.96 34.06
C ARG A 144 -4.90 12.48 35.26
N GLY A 145 -5.17 11.62 36.23
CA GLY A 145 -6.01 11.92 37.40
C GLY A 145 -7.51 11.61 37.25
N SER A 146 -7.96 11.10 36.10
CA SER A 146 -9.36 10.67 35.91
C SER A 146 -9.62 9.28 36.50
N SER A 147 -10.85 9.02 36.98
CA SER A 147 -11.26 7.69 37.43
C SER A 147 -11.20 6.66 36.28
N ARG A 148 -11.04 5.38 36.62
CA ARG A 148 -10.94 4.28 35.65
C ARG A 148 -12.18 4.20 34.75
N GLU A 149 -13.36 4.42 35.32
CA GLU A 149 -14.65 4.42 34.64
C GLU A 149 -14.74 5.56 33.62
N ARG A 150 -14.23 6.75 33.99
CA ARG A 150 -14.21 7.91 33.10
C ARG A 150 -13.26 7.70 31.93
N THR A 151 -12.05 7.19 32.18
CA THR A 151 -11.10 6.84 31.11
C THR A 151 -11.68 5.80 30.16
N HIS A 152 -12.33 4.75 30.69
CA HIS A 152 -12.98 3.73 29.85
C HIS A 152 -14.10 4.32 28.98
N ASN A 153 -15.00 5.12 29.56
CA ASN A 153 -16.10 5.74 28.81
C ASN A 153 -15.60 6.72 27.75
N LEU A 154 -14.53 7.47 28.03
CA LEU A 154 -13.94 8.40 27.07
C LEU A 154 -13.21 7.69 25.93
N LEU A 155 -12.48 6.61 26.22
CA LEU A 155 -11.87 5.77 25.17
C LEU A 155 -12.94 5.11 24.29
N LEU A 156 -14.02 4.61 24.90
CA LEU A 156 -15.15 4.03 24.18
C LEU A 156 -15.92 5.07 23.34
N ALA A 157 -16.10 6.29 23.85
CA ALA A 157 -16.72 7.38 23.10
C ALA A 157 -15.83 7.85 21.95
N SER A 158 -14.51 7.95 22.18
CA SER A 158 -13.53 8.37 21.18
C SER A 158 -13.43 7.36 20.03
N SER A 159 -13.42 6.05 20.33
CA SER A 159 -13.40 5.01 19.30
C SER A 159 -14.66 5.02 18.40
N LYS A 160 -15.79 5.51 18.92
CA LYS A 160 -17.03 5.70 18.14
C LYS A 160 -17.01 6.97 17.28
N LEU A 161 -16.29 8.02 17.70
CA LEU A 161 -16.11 9.25 16.92
C LEU A 161 -15.14 9.07 15.75
N ASP A 162 -14.20 8.13 15.87
CA ASP A 162 -13.19 7.80 14.86
C ASP A 162 -13.78 7.36 13.51
N ALA A 163 -15.06 6.94 13.50
CA ALA A 163 -15.79 6.58 12.28
C ALA A 163 -16.31 7.78 11.46
N ARG A 164 -16.34 9.01 12.00
CA ARG A 164 -16.92 10.18 11.29
C ARG A 164 -16.10 11.47 11.33
N ARG A 165 -15.20 11.69 12.29
CA ARG A 165 -14.22 12.79 12.28
C ARG A 165 -12.98 12.34 13.02
N ARG A 166 -11.87 12.13 12.30
CA ARG A 166 -10.64 11.60 12.89
C ARG A 166 -9.88 12.70 13.65
N LEU A 167 -10.15 12.79 14.95
CA LEU A 167 -9.27 13.42 15.95
C LEU A 167 -8.35 12.33 16.48
N TRP A 168 -7.05 12.42 16.18
CA TRP A 168 -6.05 11.48 16.65
C TRP A 168 -5.87 11.57 18.17
N VAL A 169 -6.37 10.59 18.93
CA VAL A 169 -6.09 10.47 20.37
C VAL A 169 -4.96 9.46 20.58
N ARG A 170 -3.76 9.95 20.92
CA ARG A 170 -2.64 9.13 21.40
C ARG A 170 -2.59 9.25 22.93
N SER A 171 -2.97 8.20 23.66
CA SER A 171 -2.76 8.17 25.12
C SER A 171 -1.33 7.72 25.42
N ARG A 172 -0.51 8.60 26.00
CA ARG A 172 0.79 8.19 26.58
C ARG A 172 0.52 7.73 28.02
N LEU A 173 0.74 6.43 28.28
CA LEU A 173 0.89 5.89 29.62
C LEU A 173 2.40 5.72 29.84
N GLU A 174 3.02 6.77 30.39
CA GLU A 174 4.29 6.70 31.11
C GLU A 174 4.09 7.37 32.48
#